data_AF-G5IJW2-F1
#
_entry.id   AF-G5IJW2-F1
#
_cell.length_a   1.000
_cell.length_b   1.000
_cell.length_c   1.000
_cell.angle_alpha   90.00
_cell.angle_beta   90.00
_cell.angle_gamma   90.00
#
_symmetry.space_group_name_H-M   'P 1'
#
loop_
_entity.id
_entity.type
_entity.pdbx_description
1 polymer ?
#
loop_
_entity_poly.entity_id
_entity_poly.type
_entity_poly.pdbx_seq_one_letter_code
_entity_poly.pdbx_strand_id
1 'polypeptide(L)' 'MSLIGKEISDFTVQAYTNGEFKPVSKNDILGKWSVFSSIRPTLHLYVPRS' A
#
# COMPACT_ATOMS: atom_id res chain seq x y z
N MET A 1 -9.68 9.51 -12.21
CA MET A 1 -8.69 10.10 -13.13
C MET A 1 -7.54 9.12 -13.28
N SER A 2 -7.15 8.80 -14.51
CA SER A 2 -6.05 7.87 -14.77
C SER A 2 -4.70 8.46 -14.36
N LEU A 3 -3.84 7.64 -13.73
CA LEU A 3 -2.46 7.99 -13.37
C LEU A 3 -1.44 7.35 -14.32
N ILE A 4 -1.89 6.81 -15.45
CA ILE A 4 -1.02 6.18 -16.44
C ILE A 4 -0.08 7.24 -17.05
N GLY A 5 1.22 6.95 -17.05
CA GLY A 5 2.27 7.86 -17.57
C GLY A 5 2.66 8.99 -16.62
N LYS A 6 2.11 9.03 -15.39
CA LYS A 6 2.53 9.97 -14.35
C LYS A 6 3.50 9.30 -13.39
N GLU A 7 4.49 10.07 -12.94
CA GLU A 7 5.39 9.63 -11.89
C GLU A 7 4.65 9.49 -10.55
N ILE A 8 5.03 8.47 -9.78
CA ILE A 8 4.55 8.31 -8.41
C ILE A 8 5.07 9.45 -7.55
N SER A 9 4.18 10.04 -6.75
CA SER A 9 4.52 11.05 -5.74
C SER A 9 5.40 10.47 -4.64
N ASP A 10 6.17 11.32 -3.97
CA ASP A 10 6.93 10.88 -2.79
C ASP A 10 6.00 10.35 -1.70
N PHE A 11 6.34 9.19 -1.16
CA PHE A 11 5.61 8.54 -0.08
C PHE A 11 6.60 7.88 0.87
N THR A 12 6.21 7.83 2.15
CA THR A 12 6.85 7.02 3.18
C THR A 12 5.74 6.38 4.00
N VAL A 13 5.66 5.06 3.99
CA VAL A 13 4.62 4.31 4.69
C VAL A 13 5.23 3.20 5.52
N GLN A 14 4.56 2.79 6.59
CA GLN A 14 4.95 1.60 7.33
C GLN A 14 4.28 0.37 6.71
N ALA A 15 5.09 -0.52 6.15
CA ALA A 15 4.65 -1.78 5.58
C ALA A 15 4.90 -2.92 6.57
N TYR A 16 3.91 -3.78 6.78
CA TYR A 16 4.08 -4.99 7.57
C TYR A 16 4.63 -6.11 6.69
N THR A 17 5.82 -6.59 6.98
CA THR A 17 6.47 -7.69 6.24
C THR A 17 7.20 -8.60 7.22
N ASN A 18 7.08 -9.92 7.03
CA ASN A 18 7.78 -10.93 7.83
C ASN A 18 7.67 -10.75 9.35
N GLY A 19 6.52 -10.33 9.87
CA GLY A 19 6.31 -10.15 11.31
C GLY A 19 6.60 -8.76 11.85
N GLU A 20 7.17 -7.85 11.04
CA GLU A 20 7.63 -6.54 11.49
C GLU A 20 7.12 -5.40 10.61
N PHE A 21 7.00 -4.21 11.20
CA PHE A 21 6.74 -2.98 10.46
C PHE A 21 8.05 -2.38 9.97
N LYS A 22 8.16 -2.20 8.66
CA LYS A 22 9.32 -1.59 8.00
C LYS A 22 8.90 -0.32 7.28
N PRO A 23 9.65 0.79 7.38
CA PRO A 23 9.41 1.97 6.56
C PRO A 23 9.76 1.64 5.10
N VAL A 24 8.84 1.95 4.19
CA VAL A 24 9.02 1.80 2.75
C VAL A 24 8.79 3.15 2.10
N SER A 25 9.71 3.53 1.22
CA SER A 25 9.72 4.80 0.51
C SER A 25 9.68 4.60 -1.01
N LYS A 26 9.49 5.69 -1.75
CA LYS A 26 9.63 5.70 -3.21
C LYS A 26 11.00 5.18 -3.68
N ASN A 27 12.07 5.40 -2.92
CA ASN A 27 13.40 4.96 -3.32
C ASN A 27 13.55 3.43 -3.32
N ASP A 28 12.79 2.72 -2.48
CA ASP A 28 12.88 1.27 -2.34
C ASP A 28 12.30 0.50 -3.53
N ILE A 29 11.43 1.16 -4.30
CA ILE A 29 10.76 0.60 -5.49
C ILE A 29 11.45 0.98 -6.81
N LEU A 30 12.39 1.93 -6.80
CA LEU A 30 13.11 2.35 -8.00
C LEU A 30 13.95 1.19 -8.58
N GLY A 31 13.88 1.00 -9.90
CA GLY A 31 14.59 -0.09 -10.58
C GLY A 31 13.96 -1.48 -10.40
N LYS A 32 12.84 -1.59 -9.68
CA LYS A 32 12.09 -2.84 -9.51
C LYS A 32 10.67 -2.69 -10.05
N TRP A 33 10.11 -3.78 -10.56
CA TRP A 33 8.71 -3.81 -10.95
C TRP A 33 7.84 -3.91 -9.69
N SER A 34 6.90 -2.97 -9.53
CA SER A 34 6.06 -2.85 -8.33
C SER A 34 4.59 -2.80 -8.69
N VAL A 35 3.76 -3.53 -7.95
CA VAL A 35 2.30 -3.58 -8.14
C VAL A 35 1.62 -3.03 -6.89
N PHE A 36 0.81 -1.98 -7.05
CA PHE A 36 0.03 -1.38 -5.98
C PHE A 36 -1.43 -1.81 -6.09
N SER A 37 -1.96 -2.50 -5.07
CA SER A 37 -3.36 -2.91 -5.01
C SER A 37 -4.08 -2.14 -3.91
N SER A 38 -5.03 -1.28 -4.30
CA SER A 38 -5.87 -0.53 -3.37
C SER A 38 -7.19 -1.28 -3.17
N ILE A 39 -7.22 -2.16 -2.18
CA ILE A 39 -8.45 -2.81 -1.75
C ILE A 39 -9.25 -1.86 -0.85
N ARG A 40 -10.56 -1.74 -1.09
CA ARG A 40 -11.46 -1.07 -0.13
C ARG A 40 -11.77 -2.04 1.01
N PRO A 41 -11.85 -1.60 2.27
CA PRO A 41 -12.38 -2.41 3.35
C PRO A 41 -13.91 -2.50 3.19
N THR A 42 -14.39 -3.24 2.20
CA THR A 42 -15.82 -3.62 2.09
C THR A 42 -16.10 -4.92 2.84
N LEU A 43 -15.18 -5.35 3.71
CA LEU A 43 -15.50 -6.29 4.77
C LEU A 43 -16.21 -5.51 5.88
N HIS A 44 -17.53 -5.37 5.73
CA HIS A 44 -18.42 -5.21 6.87
C HIS A 44 -18.29 -6.51 7.67
N LEU A 45 -17.23 -6.62 8.47
CA LEU A 45 -17.12 -7.64 9.50
C LEU A 45 -18.36 -7.43 10.36
N TYR A 46 -19.30 -8.36 10.23
CA TYR A 46 -20.42 -8.50 11.15
C TYR A 46 -19.81 -8.83 12.50
N VAL A 47 -19.41 -7.79 13.24
CA VAL A 47 -19.07 -7.89 14.65
C VAL A 47 -20.43 -8.04 15.33
N PRO A 48 -20.77 -9.22 15.87
CA PRO A 48 -21.93 -9.30 16.74
C PRO A 48 -21.57 -8.48 17.97
N ARG A 49 -22.27 -7.37 18.15
CA ARG A 49 -22.29 -6.67 19.43
C ARG A 49 -22.92 -7.64 20.43
N SER A 50 -22.11 -8.17 21.34
CA SER A 50 -22.61 -8.68 22.61
C SER A 50 -23.10 -7.54 23.47
#